data_AF-A0A946SJU6-F1
#
_entry.id   AF-A0A946SJU6-F1
#
_cell.length_a   1.000
_cell.length_b   1.000
_cell.length_c   1.000
_cell.angle_alpha   90.00
_cell.angle_beta   90.00
_cell.angle_gamma   90.00
#
_symmetry.space_group_name_H-M   'P 1'
#
loop_
_entity.id
_entity.type
_entity.pdbx_description
1 polymer ?
#
loop_
_entity_poly.entity_id
_entity_poly.type
_entity_poly.pdbx_seq_one_letter_code
_entity_poly.pdbx_strand_id
1 'polypeptide(L)'
;MRPRSRNNRLALLVLVVFLGCAGKTINNLGGIRGTTDIRADGVIVNISLRTDTGERLVWDTNLVTPAGGGVLDPRELDTRIQVFSTLNGQRNEQIFAGRLKSLNWNFQGDTRFGGPTFRSLIGLVPHNLLALDAAADSALGELEVTLITPRQGEFHTTVYDAQVYPAAFF
;
A
#
# COMPACT_ATOMS: atom_id res chain seq x y z
N MET A 1 -30.58 11.03 -65.91
CA MET A 1 -31.35 10.18 -64.97
C MET A 1 -30.69 8.80 -64.82
N ARG A 2 -29.93 8.59 -63.74
CA ARG A 2 -29.99 7.44 -62.80
C ARG A 2 -28.85 7.63 -61.78
N PRO A 3 -29.12 7.56 -60.47
CA PRO A 3 -28.17 7.88 -59.40
C PRO A 3 -27.61 6.63 -58.71
N ARG A 4 -26.42 6.76 -58.09
CA ARG A 4 -25.84 6.00 -56.94
C ARG A 4 -24.33 6.25 -57.01
N SER A 5 -23.58 6.51 -55.95
CA SER A 5 -23.70 6.11 -54.56
C SER A 5 -23.01 7.14 -53.67
N ARG A 6 -23.61 7.38 -52.51
CA ARG A 6 -23.07 8.15 -51.38
C ARG A 6 -21.86 7.43 -50.77
N ASN A 7 -21.20 8.15 -49.87
CA ASN A 7 -20.30 7.71 -48.79
C ASN A 7 -18.81 7.81 -49.09
N ASN A 8 -18.25 9.01 -48.89
CA ASN A 8 -16.82 9.18 -48.64
C ASN A 8 -16.55 10.35 -47.68
N ARG A 9 -17.36 10.44 -46.62
CA ARG A 9 -17.13 11.30 -45.46
C ARG A 9 -17.47 10.45 -44.24
N LEU A 10 -16.63 10.48 -43.21
CA LEU A 10 -16.63 9.63 -42.01
C LEU A 10 -15.87 8.30 -42.11
N ALA A 11 -14.57 8.36 -42.35
CA ALA A 11 -13.66 7.26 -41.96
C ALA A 11 -12.28 7.77 -41.51
N LEU A 12 -12.19 9.01 -41.04
CA LEU A 12 -10.92 9.57 -40.59
C LEU A 12 -11.12 10.55 -39.43
N LEU A 13 -11.76 10.08 -38.36
CA LEU A 13 -11.68 10.73 -37.05
C LEU A 13 -11.96 9.71 -35.93
N VAL A 14 -11.28 8.56 -35.97
CA VAL A 14 -11.21 7.62 -34.82
C VAL A 14 -9.73 7.29 -34.57
N LEU A 15 -8.88 8.32 -34.56
CA LEU A 15 -7.48 8.21 -34.16
C LEU A 15 -7.12 9.22 -33.06
N VAL A 16 -8.12 9.63 -32.27
CA VAL A 16 -7.95 10.42 -31.05
C VAL A 16 -8.99 9.87 -30.09
N VAL A 17 -8.55 9.15 -29.04
CA VAL A 17 -9.21 8.92 -27.73
C VAL A 17 -8.67 7.66 -27.00
N PHE A 18 -7.86 6.78 -27.61
CA PHE A 18 -7.21 5.69 -26.84
C PHE A 18 -5.97 6.12 -26.02
N LEU A 19 -5.60 7.39 -26.01
CA LEU A 19 -4.47 7.92 -25.24
C LEU A 19 -4.82 8.28 -23.77
N GLY A 20 -6.03 7.97 -23.29
CA GLY A 20 -6.52 8.40 -21.98
C GLY A 20 -6.48 7.38 -20.84
N CYS A 21 -5.83 6.23 -20.98
CA CYS A 21 -5.84 5.17 -19.95
C CYS A 21 -4.46 4.81 -19.39
N ALA A 22 -3.44 5.63 -19.66
CA ALA A 22 -2.10 5.48 -19.08
C ALA A 22 -2.02 6.30 -17.78
N GLY A 23 -2.36 5.69 -16.65
CA GLY A 23 -2.30 6.39 -15.38
C GLY A 23 -2.87 5.54 -14.26
N LYS A 24 -2.08 5.27 -13.22
CA LYS A 24 -2.44 4.60 -11.95
C LYS A 24 -2.13 3.08 -11.87
N THR A 25 -1.02 2.64 -12.47
CA THR A 25 -0.37 1.36 -12.14
C THR A 25 1.00 1.64 -11.55
N ILE A 26 1.40 0.88 -10.52
CA ILE A 26 2.76 0.82 -9.98
C ILE A 26 3.50 -0.21 -10.83
N ASN A 27 4.50 0.23 -11.59
CA ASN A 27 5.25 -0.64 -12.48
C ASN A 27 6.03 -1.70 -11.68
N ASN A 28 6.09 -2.93 -12.20
CA ASN A 28 6.78 -4.06 -11.57
C ASN A 28 6.33 -4.40 -10.13
N LEU A 29 5.16 -3.94 -9.68
CA LEU A 29 4.62 -4.34 -8.37
C LEU A 29 4.08 -5.77 -8.41
N GLY A 30 4.74 -6.64 -7.64
CA GLY A 30 4.34 -8.03 -7.45
C GLY A 30 3.88 -8.37 -6.04
N GLY A 31 4.16 -7.50 -5.06
CA GLY A 31 3.79 -7.75 -3.68
C GLY A 31 4.09 -6.62 -2.72
N ILE A 32 3.80 -6.85 -1.44
CA ILE A 32 4.12 -5.95 -0.35
C ILE A 32 4.75 -6.71 0.82
N ARG A 33 5.49 -6.00 1.66
CA ARG A 33 5.98 -6.50 2.95
C ARG A 33 5.77 -5.44 4.03
N GLY A 34 5.08 -5.82 5.10
CA GLY A 34 4.88 -4.96 6.27
C GLY A 34 6.04 -5.03 7.26
N THR A 35 6.32 -3.91 7.90
CA THR A 35 7.05 -3.83 9.18
C THR A 35 6.35 -2.80 10.06
N THR A 36 6.59 -2.85 11.36
CA THR A 36 5.92 -1.99 12.33
C THR A 36 6.90 -1.35 13.28
N ASP A 37 6.62 -0.11 13.69
CA ASP A 37 7.32 0.59 14.76
C ASP A 37 6.29 1.14 15.74
N ILE A 38 6.47 0.91 17.05
CA ILE A 38 5.61 1.55 18.05
C ILE A 38 6.07 2.99 18.31
N ARG A 39 5.11 3.90 18.43
CA ARG A 39 5.33 5.29 18.85
C ARG A 39 4.30 5.70 19.89
N ALA A 40 4.51 6.86 20.51
CA ALA A 40 3.59 7.36 21.53
C ALA A 40 2.14 7.51 21.02
N ASP A 41 1.98 7.87 19.75
CA ASP A 41 0.70 8.13 19.09
C ASP A 41 0.04 6.88 18.50
N GLY A 42 0.76 5.76 18.36
CA GLY A 42 0.21 4.53 17.78
C GLY A 42 1.25 3.57 17.23
N VAL A 43 0.75 2.59 16.48
CA VAL A 43 1.56 1.64 15.72
C VAL A 43 1.76 2.20 14.31
N ILE A 44 3.00 2.53 13.96
CA ILE A 44 3.37 2.88 12.61
C ILE A 44 3.52 1.60 11.80
N VAL A 45 2.89 1.56 10.64
CA VAL A 45 2.97 0.46 9.68
C VAL A 45 3.71 0.97 8.45
N ASN A 46 4.87 0.37 8.16
CA ASN A 46 5.65 0.60 6.95
C ASN A 46 5.37 -0.54 5.96
N ILE A 47 4.78 -0.21 4.82
CA ILE A 47 4.48 -1.14 3.74
C ILE A 47 5.52 -0.96 2.63
N SER A 48 6.51 -1.84 2.60
CA SER A 48 7.52 -1.88 1.53
C SER A 48 6.94 -2.54 0.29
N LEU A 49 7.00 -1.84 -0.85
CA LEU A 49 6.55 -2.37 -2.14
C LEU A 49 7.61 -3.32 -2.73
N ARG A 50 7.17 -4.43 -3.33
CA ARG A 50 8.04 -5.51 -3.83
C ARG A 50 7.79 -5.86 -5.28
N THR A 51 8.84 -6.29 -5.98
CA THR A 51 8.73 -6.97 -7.28
C THR A 51 8.15 -8.37 -7.13
N ASP A 52 7.79 -9.00 -8.26
CA ASP A 52 7.41 -10.43 -8.28
C ASP A 52 8.55 -11.35 -7.79
N THR A 53 9.80 -10.89 -7.87
CA THR A 53 10.99 -11.59 -7.36
C THR A 53 11.28 -11.32 -5.89
N GLY A 54 10.49 -10.47 -5.21
CA GLY A 54 10.63 -10.15 -3.78
C GLY A 54 11.61 -9.01 -3.46
N GLU A 55 12.22 -8.38 -4.47
CA GLU A 55 13.11 -7.24 -4.32
C GLU A 55 12.32 -5.97 -3.98
N ARG A 56 12.95 -4.98 -3.34
CA ARG A 56 12.28 -3.69 -3.04
C ARG A 56 12.15 -2.85 -4.30
N LEU A 57 10.99 -2.22 -4.50
CA LEU A 57 10.82 -1.26 -5.60
C LEU A 57 11.62 0.03 -5.33
N VAL A 58 12.50 0.37 -6.28
CA VAL A 58 13.30 1.59 -6.30
C VAL A 58 12.48 2.77 -6.85
N TRP A 59 12.77 3.97 -6.35
CA TRP A 59 12.01 5.20 -6.59
C TRP A 59 12.02 5.66 -8.06
N ASP A 60 13.09 5.42 -8.81
CA ASP A 60 13.34 5.97 -10.15
C ASP A 60 12.88 5.08 -11.32
N THR A 61 12.83 3.78 -11.13
CA THR A 61 12.67 2.79 -12.21
C THR A 61 11.25 2.22 -12.31
N ASN A 62 10.50 2.21 -11.20
CA ASN A 62 9.33 1.34 -11.07
C ASN A 62 8.01 2.03 -10.65
N LEU A 63 7.95 3.36 -10.54
CA LEU A 63 6.70 4.06 -10.18
C LEU A 63 6.19 5.05 -11.22
N VAL A 64 6.65 4.90 -12.44
CA VAL A 64 6.14 5.69 -13.56
C VAL A 64 4.82 5.06 -14.01
N THR A 65 3.72 5.80 -13.86
CA THR A 65 2.54 5.53 -14.68
C THR A 65 2.99 5.46 -16.15
N PRO A 66 2.47 4.56 -17.01
CA PRO A 66 3.06 4.27 -18.33
C PRO A 66 3.26 5.47 -19.30
N ALA A 67 2.86 6.69 -18.93
CA ALA A 67 2.97 7.92 -19.70
C ALA A 67 3.81 9.05 -19.05
N GLY A 68 4.67 8.77 -18.05
CA GLY A 68 5.53 9.80 -17.46
C GLY A 68 4.83 10.76 -16.49
N GLY A 69 3.62 10.41 -16.04
CA GLY A 69 2.81 11.26 -15.16
C GLY A 69 3.00 10.90 -13.69
N GLY A 70 3.89 11.61 -12.99
CA GLY A 70 3.88 11.80 -11.54
C GLY A 70 3.98 10.57 -10.62
N VAL A 71 4.25 10.84 -9.34
CA VAL A 71 4.14 9.84 -8.27
C VAL A 71 2.67 9.63 -7.95
N LEU A 72 2.19 8.38 -7.93
CA LEU A 72 0.83 8.03 -7.48
C LEU A 72 0.57 8.65 -6.09
N ASP A 73 -0.48 9.44 -5.92
CA ASP A 73 -0.79 10.03 -4.61
C ASP A 73 -1.21 8.91 -3.62
N PRO A 74 -0.64 8.84 -2.39
CA PRO A 74 -1.07 7.89 -1.36
C PRO A 74 -2.58 7.86 -1.12
N ARG A 75 -3.28 8.98 -1.34
CA ARG A 75 -4.74 9.09 -1.19
C ARG A 75 -5.53 8.30 -2.23
N GLU A 76 -4.88 7.92 -3.33
CA GLU A 76 -5.46 7.06 -4.35
C GLU A 76 -5.33 5.57 -4.02
N LEU A 77 -4.54 5.24 -3.00
CA LEU A 77 -4.41 3.90 -2.47
C LEU A 77 -5.44 3.69 -1.35
N ASP A 78 -5.98 2.48 -1.30
CA ASP A 78 -6.75 2.04 -0.14
C ASP A 78 -5.94 1.04 0.68
N THR A 79 -6.17 1.02 1.98
CA THR A 79 -5.53 0.08 2.91
C THR A 79 -6.58 -0.49 3.83
N ARG A 80 -6.53 -1.80 4.07
CA ARG A 80 -7.24 -2.44 5.18
C ARG A 80 -6.21 -3.01 6.14
N ILE A 81 -6.51 -2.90 7.42
CA ILE A 81 -5.68 -3.46 8.48
C ILE A 81 -6.57 -4.13 9.52
N GLN A 82 -6.14 -5.30 9.96
CA GLN A 82 -6.66 -5.99 11.14
C GLN A 82 -5.50 -6.19 12.11
N VAL A 83 -5.73 -5.92 13.38
CA VAL A 83 -4.75 -6.05 14.45
C VAL A 83 -5.32 -7.03 15.45
N PHE A 84 -4.51 -8.02 15.82
CA PHE A 84 -4.84 -9.04 16.78
C PHE A 84 -3.86 -8.98 17.95
N SER A 85 -4.37 -9.15 19.17
CA SER A 85 -3.55 -9.40 20.35
C SER A 85 -2.98 -10.82 20.34
N THR A 86 -2.05 -11.08 21.25
CA THR A 86 -1.47 -12.40 21.47
C THR A 86 -1.82 -12.91 22.87
N LEU A 87 -2.08 -14.21 22.96
CA LEU A 87 -2.19 -14.97 24.20
C LEU A 87 -1.42 -16.28 24.05
N ASN A 88 -0.50 -16.57 24.96
CA ASN A 88 0.36 -17.76 24.95
C ASN A 88 1.13 -17.92 23.62
N GLY A 89 1.57 -16.81 23.02
CA GLY A 89 2.27 -16.80 21.73
C GLY A 89 1.39 -17.10 20.51
N GLN A 90 0.06 -17.12 20.66
CA GLN A 90 -0.88 -17.31 19.57
C GLN A 90 -1.82 -16.12 19.40
N ARG A 91 -2.28 -15.90 18.17
CA ARG A 91 -3.32 -14.92 17.86
C ARG A 91 -4.53 -15.13 18.77
N ASN A 92 -4.99 -14.07 19.43
CA ASN A 92 -6.12 -14.09 20.35
C ASN A 92 -7.32 -13.29 19.84
N GLU A 93 -7.48 -12.04 20.27
CA GLU A 93 -8.63 -11.20 19.97
C GLU A 93 -8.29 -10.18 18.88
N GLN A 94 -9.25 -9.87 18.01
CA GLN A 94 -9.10 -8.75 17.07
C GLN A 94 -9.33 -7.43 17.80
N ILE A 95 -8.25 -6.71 18.07
CA ILE A 95 -8.27 -5.46 18.83
C ILE A 95 -8.46 -4.21 17.96
N PHE A 96 -8.31 -4.33 16.63
CA PHE A 96 -8.64 -3.26 15.70
C PHE A 96 -8.92 -3.81 14.29
N ALA A 97 -9.87 -3.19 13.59
CA ALA A 97 -10.05 -3.36 12.16
C ALA A 97 -10.41 -2.02 11.51
N GLY A 98 -9.75 -1.68 10.41
CA GLY A 98 -10.01 -0.42 9.74
C GLY A 98 -9.02 -0.10 8.62
N ARG A 99 -8.79 1.19 8.41
CA ARG A 99 -7.85 1.73 7.42
C ARG A 99 -6.70 2.41 8.14
N LEU A 100 -5.50 2.33 7.57
CA LEU A 100 -4.37 3.11 8.07
C LEU A 100 -4.66 4.62 7.95
N LYS A 101 -4.28 5.37 8.98
CA LYS A 101 -4.38 6.84 9.00
C LYS A 101 -3.08 7.46 8.51
N SER A 102 -3.16 8.72 8.08
CA SER A 102 -1.99 9.53 7.70
C SER A 102 -1.08 8.83 6.67
N LEU A 103 -1.69 8.21 5.66
CA LEU A 103 -0.99 7.51 4.60
C LEU A 103 -0.08 8.47 3.82
N ASN A 104 1.21 8.17 3.77
CA ASN A 104 2.19 8.97 3.07
C ASN A 104 3.27 8.10 2.42
N TRP A 105 3.92 8.62 1.40
CA TRP A 105 5.16 8.02 0.93
C TRP A 105 6.29 8.29 1.90
N ASN A 106 7.03 7.25 2.25
CA ASN A 106 8.25 7.34 3.01
C ASN A 106 9.43 6.84 2.16
N PHE A 107 10.51 7.61 2.19
CA PHE A 107 11.75 7.35 1.46
C PHE A 107 12.67 6.56 2.37
N GLN A 108 12.99 5.32 1.99
CA GLN A 108 13.92 4.48 2.74
C GLN A 108 15.16 4.20 1.89
N GLY A 109 16.36 4.38 2.41
CA GLY A 109 17.59 4.08 1.68
C GLY A 109 18.78 4.88 2.18
N ASP A 110 19.98 4.46 1.77
CA ASP A 110 21.21 5.20 2.08
C ASP A 110 21.43 6.30 1.03
N THR A 111 20.87 7.48 1.32
CA THR A 111 21.03 8.67 0.47
C THR A 111 22.43 9.28 0.56
N ARG A 112 23.27 8.85 1.53
CA ARG A 112 24.58 9.46 1.79
C ARG A 112 25.62 9.14 0.72
N PHE A 113 25.42 8.07 -0.06
CA PHE A 113 26.35 7.65 -1.13
C PHE A 113 25.68 7.39 -2.48
N GLY A 114 24.49 7.98 -2.70
CA GLY A 114 23.74 7.75 -3.95
C GLY A 114 23.17 6.33 -4.07
N GLY A 115 22.94 5.66 -2.94
CA GLY A 115 22.30 4.35 -2.91
C GLY A 115 20.83 4.41 -3.36
N PRO A 116 20.24 3.26 -3.74
CA PRO A 116 18.86 3.21 -4.19
C PRO A 116 17.93 3.69 -3.08
N THR A 117 17.04 4.62 -3.43
CA THR A 117 15.95 5.03 -2.55
C THR A 117 14.75 4.12 -2.86
N PHE A 118 14.24 3.45 -1.84
CA PHE A 118 13.13 2.50 -1.92
C PHE A 118 11.81 3.17 -1.51
N ARG A 119 10.72 2.66 -2.09
CA ARG A 119 9.36 3.13 -1.78
C ARG A 119 8.76 2.32 -0.66
N SER A 120 8.33 3.02 0.39
CA SER A 120 7.44 2.48 1.40
C SER A 120 6.23 3.39 1.57
N LEU A 121 5.06 2.80 1.72
CA LEU A 121 3.87 3.51 2.17
C LEU A 121 3.82 3.42 3.69
N ILE A 122 3.83 4.56 4.36
CA ILE A 122 3.73 4.62 5.83
C ILE A 122 2.30 4.98 6.21
N GLY A 123 1.77 4.32 7.23
CA GLY A 123 0.48 4.64 7.83
C GLY A 123 0.49 4.40 9.33
N LEU A 124 -0.56 4.87 10.01
CA LEU A 124 -0.70 4.82 11.46
C LEU A 124 -1.97 4.09 11.87
N VAL A 125 -1.86 3.23 12.88
CA VAL A 125 -2.98 2.80 13.72
C VAL A 125 -2.88 3.54 15.06
N PRO A 126 -3.73 4.55 15.31
CA PRO A 126 -3.69 5.30 16.57
C PRO A 126 -3.97 4.40 17.78
N HIS A 127 -3.20 4.56 18.87
CA HIS A 127 -3.36 3.74 20.08
C HIS A 127 -4.76 3.83 20.68
N ASN A 128 -5.40 4.99 20.61
CA ASN A 128 -6.75 5.20 21.15
C ASN A 128 -7.85 4.45 20.37
N LEU A 129 -7.52 3.85 19.22
CA LEU A 129 -8.44 3.00 18.46
C LEU A 129 -8.19 1.51 18.70
N LEU A 130 -7.09 1.14 19.37
CA LEU A 130 -6.83 -0.25 19.75
C LEU A 130 -7.67 -0.57 20.99
N ALA A 131 -8.53 -1.57 20.88
CA ALA A 131 -9.21 -2.13 22.04
C ALA A 131 -8.18 -2.78 22.97
N LEU A 132 -8.46 -2.77 24.27
CA LEU A 132 -7.68 -3.52 25.24
C LEU A 132 -8.24 -4.94 25.35
N ASP A 133 -7.40 -5.92 25.06
CA ASP A 133 -7.67 -7.32 25.36
C ASP A 133 -7.15 -7.63 26.78
N ALA A 134 -8.07 -7.86 27.71
CA ALA A 134 -7.76 -8.14 29.11
C ALA A 134 -7.12 -9.52 29.33
N ALA A 135 -7.26 -10.43 28.37
CA ALA A 135 -6.68 -11.77 28.43
C ALA A 135 -5.28 -11.83 27.81
N ALA A 136 -4.86 -10.80 27.06
CA ALA A 136 -3.53 -10.73 26.48
C ALA A 136 -2.45 -10.88 27.56
N ASP A 137 -1.37 -11.58 27.23
CA ASP A 137 -0.23 -11.81 28.13
C ASP A 137 1.06 -11.13 27.62
N SER A 138 0.94 -10.34 26.56
CA SER A 138 2.07 -9.70 25.88
C SER A 138 1.65 -8.40 25.20
N ALA A 139 2.62 -7.50 25.07
CA ALA A 139 2.51 -6.29 24.27
C ALA A 139 2.54 -6.55 22.74
N LEU A 140 2.79 -7.80 22.34
CA LEU A 140 2.93 -8.21 20.94
C LEU A 140 1.61 -8.67 20.34
N GLY A 141 1.51 -8.53 19.02
CA GLY A 141 0.33 -8.87 18.25
C GLY A 141 0.67 -9.22 16.81
N GLU A 142 -0.38 -9.54 16.07
CA GLU A 142 -0.31 -9.85 14.65
C GLU A 142 -1.08 -8.79 13.85
N LEU A 143 -0.48 -8.28 12.79
CA LEU A 143 -1.11 -7.31 11.90
C LEU A 143 -1.27 -7.90 10.51
N GLU A 144 -2.51 -8.00 10.05
CA GLU A 144 -2.81 -8.29 8.65
C GLU A 144 -3.01 -6.97 7.91
N VAL A 145 -2.18 -6.72 6.90
CA VAL A 145 -2.20 -5.49 6.12
C VAL A 145 -2.51 -5.81 4.68
N THR A 146 -3.52 -5.13 4.14
CA THR A 146 -3.92 -5.21 2.73
C THR A 146 -3.73 -3.84 2.09
N LEU A 147 -2.93 -3.77 1.03
CA LEU A 147 -2.83 -2.61 0.14
C LEU A 147 -3.71 -2.87 -1.08
N ILE A 148 -4.62 -1.94 -1.39
CA ILE A 148 -5.52 -2.03 -2.52
C ILE A 148 -5.16 -0.92 -3.50
N THR A 149 -4.78 -1.34 -4.70
CA THR A 149 -4.43 -0.43 -5.79
C THR A 149 -5.60 -0.29 -6.76
N PRO A 150 -5.81 0.89 -7.39
CA PRO A 150 -6.94 1.11 -8.29
C PRO A 150 -7.00 0.18 -9.51
N ARG A 151 -5.85 -0.34 -9.96
CA ARG A 151 -5.75 -1.11 -11.22
C ARG A 151 -5.07 -2.48 -11.11
N GLN A 152 -4.36 -2.76 -10.02
CA GLN A 152 -3.66 -4.05 -9.83
C GLN A 152 -4.30 -4.91 -8.74
N GLY A 153 -5.36 -4.43 -8.09
CA GLY A 153 -6.08 -5.19 -7.06
C GLY A 153 -5.40 -5.12 -5.69
N GLU A 154 -5.61 -6.18 -4.91
CA GLU A 154 -5.20 -6.27 -3.51
C GLU A 154 -3.86 -7.01 -3.36
N PHE A 155 -3.02 -6.52 -2.46
CA PHE A 155 -1.78 -7.14 -2.03
C PHE A 155 -1.80 -7.28 -0.52
N HIS A 156 -1.40 -8.44 -0.01
CA HIS A 156 -1.52 -8.77 1.41
C HIS A 156 -0.16 -9.07 2.03
N THR A 157 -0.02 -8.75 3.32
CA THR A 157 1.14 -9.12 4.14
C THR A 157 0.71 -9.24 5.59
N THR A 158 1.39 -10.11 6.32
CA THR A 158 1.20 -10.28 7.75
C THR A 158 2.49 -9.89 8.47
N VAL A 159 2.36 -9.09 9.52
CA VAL A 159 3.45 -8.77 10.45
C VAL A 159 3.19 -9.52 11.74
N TYR A 160 4.06 -10.48 12.03
CA TYR A 160 4.07 -11.21 13.30
C TYR A 160 4.90 -10.46 14.33
N ASP A 161 4.65 -10.73 15.60
CA ASP A 161 5.40 -10.16 16.74
C ASP A 161 5.49 -8.63 16.71
N ALA A 162 4.45 -7.97 16.20
CA ALA A 162 4.38 -6.53 16.15
C ALA A 162 4.05 -5.99 17.55
N GLN A 163 4.76 -4.98 18.01
CA GLN A 163 4.41 -4.34 19.28
C GLN A 163 3.15 -3.49 19.10
N VAL A 164 2.03 -3.95 19.66
CA VAL A 164 0.69 -3.33 19.54
C VAL A 164 0.30 -2.54 20.78
N TYR A 165 0.82 -2.93 21.94
CA TYR A 165 0.68 -2.18 23.19
C TYR A 165 2.03 -1.62 23.64
N PRO A 166 2.05 -0.51 24.41
CA PRO A 166 3.27 -0.08 25.08
C PRO A 166 3.76 -1.19 26.04
N ALA A 167 5.07 -1.44 26.07
CA ALA A 167 5.65 -2.49 26.93
C ALA A 167 5.30 -2.33 28.42
N ALA A 168 5.02 -1.10 28.87
CA ALA A 168 4.65 -0.82 30.25
C ALA A 168 3.23 -1.29 30.64
N PHE A 169 2.44 -1.84 29.72
CA PHE A 169 1.12 -2.42 30.01
C PHE A 169 1.19 -3.85 30.58
N PHE A 170 2.35 -4.50 30.54
CA PHE A 170 2.56 -5.89 30.97
C PHE A 170 3.72 -6.01 31.95
#